data_AF-A0A7L3HRY6-F1
#
_entry.id   AF-A0A7L3HRY6-F1
#
_cell.length_a   1.000
_cell.length_b   1.000
_cell.length_c   1.000
_cell.angle_alpha   90.00
_cell.angle_beta   90.00
_cell.angle_gamma   90.00
#
_symmetry.space_group_name_H-M   'P 1'
#
loop_
_entity.id
_entity.type
_entity.pdbx_description
1 polymer ?
#
loop_
_entity_poly.entity_id
_entity_poly.type
_entity_poly.pdbx_seq_one_letter_code
_entity_poly.pdbx_strand_id
1 'polypeptide(L)'
;DRRESKLTLRPPSLAAPYAPVQNWQHQPEKLIFESCGYEANYLGSMLIKDLRGTESTQDACAKMRKSTEHMKKIPTIILSITYKGVKFIDASNKNVIAEHEIRNISCAAQDPEDLCTFAYITKDLQTSHHYCHVFSTVDV
;
A
#
# COMPACT_ATOMS: atom_id res chain seq x y z
N ASP A 1 12.96 31.80 -7.10
CA ASP A 1 12.20 31.14 -8.17
C ASP A 1 12.84 29.85 -8.63
N ARG A 2 12.46 28.74 -8.01
CA ARG A 2 12.88 27.40 -8.43
C ARG A 2 11.84 26.95 -9.46
N ARG A 3 12.15 27.11 -10.75
CA ARG A 3 11.30 26.59 -11.84
C ARG A 3 11.10 25.10 -11.60
N GLU A 4 9.88 24.70 -11.26
CA GLU A 4 9.49 23.30 -11.22
C GLU A 4 9.65 22.73 -12.63
N SER A 5 10.55 21.77 -12.77
CA SER A 5 10.79 21.05 -14.02
C SER A 5 9.50 20.32 -14.39
N LYS A 6 8.77 20.82 -15.39
CA LYS A 6 7.55 20.18 -15.91
C LYS A 6 7.89 18.75 -16.35
N LEU A 7 7.45 17.78 -15.56
CA LEU A 7 7.71 16.37 -15.81
C LEU A 7 6.95 15.91 -17.05
N THR A 8 7.64 15.25 -17.98
CA THR A 8 7.01 14.55 -19.11
C THR A 8 6.56 13.16 -18.65
N LEU A 9 5.39 13.08 -18.03
CA LEU A 9 4.78 11.81 -17.63
C LEU A 9 4.20 11.09 -18.85
N ARG A 10 4.26 9.75 -18.86
CA ARG A 10 3.59 8.96 -19.90
C ARG A 10 2.08 9.19 -19.80
N PRO A 11 1.36 9.37 -20.94
CA PRO A 11 -0.09 9.52 -20.93
C PRO A 11 -0.77 8.35 -20.19
N PRO A 12 -1.80 8.60 -19.35
CA PRO A 12 -2.52 7.57 -18.58
C PRO A 12 -3.12 6.44 -19.42
N SER A 13 -3.39 6.70 -20.71
CA SER A 13 -4.10 5.81 -21.63
C SER A 13 -3.38 4.51 -22.02
N LEU A 14 -2.20 4.22 -21.43
CA LEU A 14 -1.46 2.96 -21.61
C LEU A 14 -1.31 2.17 -20.30
N ALA A 15 -1.88 2.66 -19.19
CA ALA A 15 -2.14 1.90 -17.98
C ALA A 15 -3.57 1.32 -18.06
N ALA A 16 -3.80 0.14 -17.50
CA ALA A 16 -4.95 -0.74 -17.75
C ALA A 16 -6.35 -0.06 -17.83
N PRO A 17 -7.29 -0.58 -18.67
CA PRO A 17 -8.58 0.04 -19.00
C PRO A 17 -9.67 0.00 -17.89
N TYR A 18 -9.33 -0.29 -16.64
CA TYR A 18 -10.32 -0.31 -15.56
C TYR A 18 -10.52 1.10 -15.02
N ALA A 19 -11.70 1.65 -15.29
CA ALA A 19 -12.30 2.89 -14.78
C ALA A 19 -11.32 4.05 -14.50
N PRO A 20 -11.31 5.14 -15.29
CA PRO A 20 -10.43 6.27 -15.02
C PRO A 20 -10.76 6.83 -13.63
N VAL A 21 -9.83 6.71 -12.70
CA VAL A 21 -9.85 7.48 -11.45
C VAL A 21 -9.87 8.95 -11.86
N GLN A 22 -11.06 9.58 -11.82
CA GLN A 22 -11.24 10.89 -12.43
C GLN A 22 -10.53 11.99 -11.63
N ASN A 23 -10.37 11.81 -10.31
CA ASN A 23 -9.75 12.79 -9.42
C ASN A 23 -8.76 12.13 -8.46
N TRP A 24 -7.46 12.23 -8.75
CA TRP A 24 -6.41 11.90 -7.79
C TRP A 24 -6.33 12.99 -6.71
N GLN A 25 -6.19 12.59 -5.45
CA GLN A 25 -6.04 13.52 -4.32
C GLN A 25 -4.72 14.34 -4.40
N HIS A 26 -3.73 13.82 -5.13
CA HIS A 26 -2.41 14.42 -5.26
C HIS A 26 -1.97 14.45 -6.72
N GLN A 27 -1.18 15.47 -7.06
CA GLN A 27 -0.48 15.52 -8.34
C GLN A 27 0.66 14.48 -8.36
N PRO A 28 1.00 13.87 -9.52
CA PRO A 28 2.07 12.89 -9.61
C PRO A 28 3.43 13.40 -9.11
N GLU A 29 3.71 14.69 -9.28
CA GLU A 29 4.91 15.39 -8.79
C GLU A 29 5.14 15.15 -7.30
N LYS A 30 4.07 15.07 -6.51
CA LYS A 30 4.17 14.83 -5.07
C LYS A 30 4.79 13.48 -4.75
N LEU A 31 4.48 12.43 -5.53
CA LEU A 31 5.12 11.13 -5.37
C LEU A 31 6.60 11.15 -5.77
N ILE A 32 6.98 12.04 -6.69
CA ILE A 32 8.32 12.09 -7.29
C ILE A 32 9.29 12.95 -6.46
N PHE A 33 8.82 14.10 -5.99
CA PHE A 33 9.64 15.08 -5.29
C PHE A 33 9.41 15.10 -3.77
N GLU A 34 8.28 14.58 -3.30
CA GLU A 34 7.88 14.55 -1.89
C GLU A 34 7.41 13.14 -1.48
N SER A 35 6.39 13.06 -0.61
CA SER A 35 5.67 11.83 -0.28
C SER A 35 4.18 12.08 -0.06
N CYS A 36 3.36 11.06 -0.32
CA CYS A 36 1.96 11.00 0.06
C CYS A 36 1.84 10.19 1.37
N GLY A 37 1.35 10.83 2.44
CA GLY A 37 1.18 10.19 3.75
C GLY A 37 -0.28 9.83 4.00
N TYR A 38 -0.54 8.58 4.39
CA TYR A 38 -1.87 8.09 4.76
C TYR A 38 -1.82 7.36 6.09
N GLU A 39 -2.70 7.71 7.02
CA GLU A 39 -2.88 6.92 8.24
C GLU A 39 -3.71 5.67 7.94
N ALA A 40 -3.26 4.53 8.47
CA ALA A 40 -3.91 3.24 8.33
C ALA A 40 -3.62 2.37 9.55
N ASN A 41 -4.52 1.44 9.83
CA ASN A 41 -4.31 0.40 10.82
C ASN A 41 -3.59 -0.78 10.16
N TYR A 42 -2.47 -1.22 10.73
CA TYR A 42 -1.73 -2.37 10.21
C TYR A 42 -2.25 -3.66 10.83
N LEU A 43 -2.98 -4.45 10.04
CA LEU A 43 -3.58 -5.70 10.51
C LEU A 43 -2.53 -6.84 10.61
N GLY A 44 -1.49 -6.77 9.78
CA GLY A 44 -0.37 -7.71 9.82
C GLY A 44 0.11 -8.12 8.43
N SER A 45 0.92 -9.18 8.40
CA SER A 45 1.46 -9.74 7.15
C SER A 45 1.34 -11.26 7.11
N MET A 46 1.13 -11.80 5.90
CA MET A 46 1.02 -13.23 5.66
C MET A 46 2.02 -13.70 4.62
N LEU A 47 2.70 -14.82 4.89
CA LEU A 47 3.52 -15.50 3.90
C LEU A 47 2.62 -16.08 2.79
N ILE A 48 2.91 -15.72 1.55
CA ILE A 48 2.21 -16.22 0.36
C ILE A 48 3.03 -17.37 -0.24
N LYS A 49 2.48 -18.58 -0.17
CA LYS A 49 3.08 -19.78 -0.74
C LYS A 49 2.95 -19.80 -2.26
N ASP A 50 1.73 -19.56 -2.73
CA ASP A 50 1.38 -19.56 -4.15
C ASP A 50 0.81 -18.20 -4.55
N LEU A 51 1.55 -17.46 -5.37
CA LEU A 51 1.16 -16.12 -5.82
C LEU A 51 0.18 -16.22 -7.01
N ARG A 52 -1.07 -15.81 -6.78
CA ARG A 52 -2.20 -15.87 -7.73
C ARG A 52 -2.73 -14.48 -8.08
N GLY A 53 -1.83 -13.51 -8.24
CA GLY A 53 -2.21 -12.13 -8.53
C GLY A 53 -3.00 -11.50 -7.39
N THR A 54 -4.06 -10.74 -7.72
CA THR A 54 -4.90 -10.05 -6.73
C THR A 54 -5.72 -11.00 -5.85
N GLU A 55 -5.97 -12.23 -6.28
CA GLU A 55 -6.66 -13.24 -5.47
C GLU A 55 -5.90 -13.52 -4.17
N SER A 56 -4.56 -13.62 -4.23
CA SER A 56 -3.72 -13.80 -3.03
C SER A 56 -3.87 -12.66 -2.03
N THR A 57 -4.03 -11.43 -2.53
CA THR A 57 -4.21 -10.23 -1.72
C THR A 57 -5.59 -10.22 -1.05
N GLN A 58 -6.65 -10.53 -1.82
CA GLN A 58 -8.03 -10.60 -1.33
C GLN A 58 -8.20 -11.70 -0.27
N ASP A 59 -7.62 -12.88 -0.51
CA ASP A 59 -7.59 -13.98 0.47
C ASP A 59 -6.91 -13.57 1.78
N ALA A 60 -5.80 -12.83 1.70
CA ALA A 60 -5.08 -12.35 2.87
C ALA A 60 -5.89 -11.30 3.63
N CYS A 61 -6.56 -10.38 2.95
CA CYS A 61 -7.50 -9.44 3.56
C CYS A 61 -8.59 -10.15 4.36
N ALA A 62 -9.29 -11.09 3.73
CA ALA A 62 -10.38 -11.83 4.36
C ALA A 62 -9.92 -12.64 5.59
N LYS A 63 -8.74 -13.27 5.51
CA LYS A 63 -8.16 -14.02 6.64
C LYS A 63 -7.72 -13.09 7.76
N MET A 64 -7.04 -12.00 7.44
CA MET A 64 -6.51 -11.09 8.45
C MET A 64 -7.63 -10.35 9.19
N ARG A 65 -8.66 -9.88 8.49
CA ARG A 65 -9.86 -9.30 9.11
C ARG A 65 -10.46 -10.20 10.18
N LYS A 66 -10.75 -11.46 9.82
CA LYS A 66 -11.30 -12.45 10.77
C LYS A 66 -10.36 -12.69 11.96
N SER A 67 -9.05 -12.71 11.74
CA SER A 67 -8.07 -12.94 12.81
C SER A 67 -7.90 -11.73 13.74
N THR A 68 -8.19 -10.52 13.26
CA THR A 68 -7.96 -9.26 13.98
C THR A 68 -9.23 -8.66 14.58
N GLU A 69 -10.42 -9.19 14.26
CA GLU A 69 -11.72 -8.75 14.78
C GLU A 69 -11.78 -8.67 16.31
N HIS A 70 -11.08 -9.58 17.00
CA HIS A 70 -11.06 -9.65 18.47
C HIS A 70 -9.86 -8.95 19.10
N MET A 71 -8.99 -8.32 18.29
CA MET A 71 -7.85 -7.59 18.82
C MET A 71 -8.29 -6.29 19.48
N LYS A 72 -7.95 -6.13 20.76
CA LYS A 72 -8.28 -4.92 21.54
C LYS A 72 -7.61 -3.65 21.01
N LYS A 73 -6.48 -3.79 20.32
CA LYS A 73 -5.71 -2.67 19.79
C LYS A 73 -4.97 -3.09 18.53
N ILE A 74 -5.27 -2.42 17.43
CA ILE A 74 -4.55 -2.56 16.18
C ILE A 74 -3.55 -1.39 16.08
N PRO A 75 -2.28 -1.62 15.70
CA PRO A 75 -1.31 -0.55 15.53
C PRO A 75 -1.71 0.39 14.39
N THR A 76 -1.72 1.69 14.66
CA THR A 76 -1.86 2.72 13.63
C THR A 76 -0.49 3.12 13.10
N ILE A 77 -0.37 3.18 11.79
CA ILE A 77 0.84 3.57 11.06
C ILE A 77 0.53 4.68 10.06
N ILE A 78 1.56 5.40 9.65
CA ILE A 78 1.55 6.27 8.48
C ILE A 78 2.25 5.53 7.34
N LEU A 79 1.51 5.28 6.27
CA LEU A 79 2.04 4.86 4.98
C LEU A 79 2.60 6.09 4.27
N SER A 80 3.93 6.24 4.26
CA SER A 80 4.60 7.29 3.50
C SER A 80 5.04 6.75 2.14
N ILE A 81 4.34 7.19 1.10
CA ILE A 81 4.44 6.65 -0.27
C ILE A 81 5.20 7.64 -1.15
N THR A 82 6.20 7.14 -1.86
CA THR A 82 6.98 7.88 -2.86
C THR A 82 7.15 7.02 -4.11
N TYR A 83 7.68 7.60 -5.18
CA TYR A 83 8.07 6.84 -6.38
C TYR A 83 9.12 5.77 -6.10
N LYS A 84 9.88 5.88 -5.00
CA LYS A 84 10.90 4.89 -4.62
C LYS A 84 10.29 3.69 -3.91
N GLY A 85 9.21 3.91 -3.14
CA GLY A 85 8.66 2.88 -2.28
C GLY A 85 7.72 3.40 -1.20
N VAL A 86 7.36 2.50 -0.30
CA VAL A 86 6.43 2.70 0.81
C VAL A 86 7.17 2.49 2.12
N LYS A 87 7.09 3.46 3.02
CA LYS A 87 7.57 3.35 4.40
C LYS A 87 6.41 3.18 5.36
N PHE A 88 6.56 2.26 6.30
CA PHE A 88 5.67 2.16 7.45
C PHE A 88 6.29 2.98 8.58
N ILE A 89 5.55 3.97 9.06
CA ILE A 89 6.00 4.83 10.16
C ILE A 89 5.00 4.65 11.29
N ASP A 90 5.48 4.35 12.50
CA ASP A 90 4.62 4.28 13.68
C ASP A 90 3.95 5.64 13.91
N ALA A 91 2.61 5.67 13.99
CA ALA A 91 1.89 6.93 14.10
C ALA A 91 2.14 7.64 15.46
N SER A 92 2.48 6.89 16.51
CA SER A 92 2.68 7.42 17.86
C SER A 92 4.06 8.02 18.09
N ASN A 93 5.11 7.30 17.69
CA ASN A 93 6.51 7.68 17.98
C ASN A 93 7.29 8.13 16.74
N LYS A 94 6.68 8.06 15.56
CA LYS A 94 7.26 8.48 14.26
C LYS A 94 8.50 7.68 13.82
N ASN A 95 8.76 6.51 14.41
CA ASN A 95 9.84 5.63 13.98
C ASN A 95 9.47 4.89 12.69
N VAL A 96 10.45 4.71 11.80
CA VAL A 96 10.30 3.85 10.62
C VAL A 96 10.34 2.38 11.04
N ILE A 97 9.29 1.65 10.72
CA ILE A 97 9.12 0.22 11.04
C ILE A 97 9.66 -0.65 9.90
N ALA A 98 9.33 -0.28 8.66
CA ALA A 98 9.72 -1.03 7.47
C ALA A 98 9.77 -0.10 6.25
N GLU A 99 10.56 -0.48 5.25
CA GLU A 99 10.63 0.19 3.95
C GLU A 99 10.59 -0.86 2.85
N HIS A 100 9.72 -0.63 1.86
CA HIS A 100 9.52 -1.52 0.73
C HIS A 100 9.72 -0.75 -0.57
N GLU A 101 10.68 -1.16 -1.39
CA GLU A 101 10.89 -0.56 -2.70
C GLU A 101 9.70 -0.84 -3.62
N ILE A 102 9.31 0.15 -4.42
CA ILE A 102 8.15 0.04 -5.32
C ILE A 102 8.29 -1.13 -6.31
N ARG A 103 9.53 -1.44 -6.70
CA ARG A 103 9.86 -2.51 -7.66
C ARG A 103 9.59 -3.91 -7.13
N ASN A 104 9.54 -4.04 -5.79
CA ASN A 104 9.30 -5.30 -5.11
C ASN A 104 7.84 -5.42 -4.65
N ILE A 105 7.01 -4.39 -4.89
CA ILE A 105 5.58 -4.38 -4.59
C ILE A 105 4.78 -4.86 -5.80
N SER A 106 3.80 -5.73 -5.56
CA SER A 106 2.92 -6.31 -6.56
C SER A 106 1.51 -6.51 -5.98
N CYS A 107 0.55 -6.78 -6.86
CA CYS A 107 -0.79 -7.26 -6.49
C CYS A 107 -1.52 -6.38 -5.45
N ALA A 108 -1.38 -5.06 -5.50
CA ALA A 108 -2.12 -4.16 -4.63
C ALA A 108 -3.63 -4.22 -4.95
N ALA A 109 -4.47 -4.48 -3.96
CA ALA A 109 -5.91 -4.62 -4.12
C ALA A 109 -6.65 -4.31 -2.80
N GLN A 110 -7.93 -3.92 -2.93
CA GLN A 110 -8.88 -3.87 -1.82
C GLN A 110 -9.55 -5.22 -1.62
N ASP A 111 -10.08 -5.44 -0.42
CA ASP A 111 -10.98 -6.54 -0.14
C ASP A 111 -12.35 -6.26 -0.81
N PRO A 112 -12.87 -7.18 -1.65
CA PRO A 112 -14.15 -6.97 -2.31
C PRO A 112 -15.35 -6.96 -1.34
N GLU A 113 -15.21 -7.55 -0.15
CA GLU A 113 -16.27 -7.56 0.87
C GLU A 113 -16.18 -6.38 1.84
N ASP A 114 -15.03 -5.71 1.90
CA ASP A 114 -14.77 -4.58 2.80
C ASP A 114 -13.77 -3.60 2.16
N LEU A 115 -14.30 -2.57 1.48
CA LEU A 115 -13.47 -1.60 0.76
C LEU A 115 -12.57 -0.75 1.67
N CYS A 116 -12.79 -0.77 2.99
CA CYS A 116 -11.91 -0.13 3.97
C CYS A 116 -10.64 -0.96 4.21
N THR A 117 -10.64 -2.25 3.86
CA THR A 117 -9.48 -3.14 3.96
C THR A 117 -8.76 -3.24 2.62
N PHE A 118 -7.44 -3.12 2.65
CA PHE A 118 -6.60 -3.23 1.46
C PHE A 118 -5.26 -3.87 1.79
N ALA A 119 -4.59 -4.35 0.76
CA ALA A 119 -3.30 -4.99 0.91
C ALA A 119 -2.45 -4.88 -0.35
N TYR A 120 -1.17 -5.17 -0.20
CA TYR A 120 -0.25 -5.37 -1.31
C TYR A 120 0.78 -6.43 -0.93
N ILE A 121 1.41 -7.02 -1.95
CA ILE A 121 2.39 -8.11 -1.79
C ILE A 121 3.79 -7.58 -2.04
N THR A 122 4.70 -7.81 -1.11
CA THR A 122 6.14 -7.57 -1.28
C THR A 122 6.86 -8.87 -1.62
N LYS A 123 7.95 -8.77 -2.38
CA LYS A 123 8.95 -9.83 -2.49
C LYS A 123 10.15 -9.48 -1.62
N ASP A 124 10.46 -10.32 -0.63
CA ASP A 124 11.72 -10.25 0.09
C ASP A 124 12.83 -10.86 -0.76
N LEU A 125 13.84 -10.06 -1.09
CA LEU A 125 14.96 -10.48 -1.94
C LEU A 125 15.92 -11.43 -1.21
N GLN A 126 15.97 -11.38 0.12
CA GLN A 126 16.88 -12.24 0.88
C GLN A 126 16.34 -13.67 0.96
N THR A 127 15.06 -13.82 1.32
CA THR A 127 14.42 -15.13 1.46
C THR A 127 13.76 -15.62 0.17
N SER A 128 13.60 -14.76 -0.83
CA SER A 128 12.77 -15.00 -2.02
C SER A 128 11.30 -15.31 -1.71
N HIS A 129 10.85 -15.01 -0.50
CA HIS A 129 9.46 -15.17 -0.10
C HIS A 129 8.60 -13.96 -0.45
N HIS A 130 7.30 -14.21 -0.58
CA HIS A 130 6.30 -13.18 -0.80
C HIS A 130 5.50 -12.95 0.47
N TYR A 131 5.32 -11.67 0.85
CA TYR A 131 4.54 -11.30 2.03
C TYR A 131 3.41 -10.37 1.61
N CYS A 132 2.17 -10.74 1.94
CA CYS A 132 1.02 -9.86 1.78
C CYS A 132 0.85 -9.03 3.05
N HIS A 133 0.95 -7.71 2.95
CA HIS A 133 0.76 -6.78 4.05
C HIS A 133 -0.66 -6.22 3.99
N VAL A 134 -1.41 -6.35 5.08
CA VAL A 134 -2.84 -6.02 5.15
C VAL A 134 -3.05 -4.83 6.07
N PHE A 135 -3.88 -3.89 5.60
CA PHE A 135 -4.22 -2.65 6.28
C PHE A 135 -5.72 -2.44 6.26
N SER A 136 -6.22 -1.65 7.22
CA SER A 136 -7.54 -1.03 7.11
C SER A 136 -7.43 0.48 7.24
N THR A 137 -8.35 1.21 6.61
CA THR A 137 -8.47 2.66 6.79
C THR A 137 -8.82 2.98 8.24
N VAL A 138 -8.37 4.13 8.71
CA VAL A 138 -8.90 4.73 9.94
C VAL A 138 -10.29 5.28 9.64
N ASP A 139 -11.29 4.97 10.47
CA ASP A 139 -12.61 5.61 10.37
C ASP A 139 -12.42 7.13 10.59
N VAL A 140 -13.00 7.95 9.70
CA VAL A 140 -13.01 9.41 9.77
C VAL A 140 -14.30 9.88 10.44
#